data_AF-A0A527ZP25-F1
#
_entry.id   AF-A0A527ZP25-F1
#
_cell.length_a   1.000
_cell.length_b   1.000
_cell.length_c   1.000
_cell.angle_alpha   90.00
_cell.angle_beta   90.00
_cell.angle_gamma   90.00
#
_symmetry.space_group_name_H-M   'P 1'
#
loop_
_entity.id
_entity.type
_entity.pdbx_description
1 polymer ?
#
loop_
_entity_poly.entity_id
_entity_poly.type
_entity_poly.pdbx_seq_one_letter_code
_entity_poly.pdbx_strand_id
1 'polypeptide(L)'
;LYEQNEMRYDQLQAFSITDDQARQEQVWETVSRSQVKEAYYIRRLLTETAVRATDRRAVYVGIEAYEAAGGVVMRDLFEQDQGGWLQDPALLEQLVFEKLKVDAETLKTREGWKWVEAALDFPYGHTSGLRRFYGEPREMSGDERARHDAIKAEYDRLDAEYAEAEEYSEETESRLDELGSALDALNERPYVYDPAEVARGGAFISVGADGQLKVESGFVRPEDEPVRSNEAGDEAYAEDRGDDGHVATAGNGVSANGKQVSPEGEEEDDGVRPLPD
;
A
#
# COMPACT_ATOMS: atom_id res chain seq x y z
N LEU A 1 -1.55 -31.98 -36.99
CA LEU A 1 -0.86 -31.92 -35.67
C LEU A 1 -1.44 -32.91 -34.67
N TYR A 2 -2.61 -32.65 -34.05
CA TYR A 2 -3.17 -33.54 -33.03
C TYR A 2 -3.50 -34.95 -33.55
N GLU A 3 -4.24 -35.07 -34.67
CA GLU A 3 -4.54 -36.38 -35.30
C GLU A 3 -3.28 -37.13 -35.75
N GLN A 4 -2.16 -36.42 -35.93
CA GLN A 4 -0.87 -36.98 -36.33
C GLN A 4 0.03 -37.29 -35.11
N ASN A 5 -0.48 -37.15 -33.88
CA ASN A 5 0.28 -37.27 -32.63
C ASN A 5 1.49 -36.32 -32.49
N GLU A 6 1.50 -35.22 -33.24
CA GLU A 6 2.56 -34.20 -33.15
C GLU A 6 2.28 -33.13 -32.09
N MET A 7 1.06 -33.12 -31.54
CA MET A 7 0.60 -32.24 -30.47
C MET A 7 -0.26 -33.04 -29.49
N ARG A 8 -0.05 -32.85 -28.19
CA ARG A 8 -0.88 -33.46 -27.14
C ARG A 8 -2.16 -32.67 -26.93
N TYR A 9 -3.17 -33.33 -26.35
CA TYR A 9 -4.48 -32.70 -26.08
C TYR A 9 -4.36 -31.48 -25.16
N ASP A 10 -3.55 -31.56 -24.12
CA ASP A 10 -3.33 -30.45 -23.18
C ASP A 10 -2.62 -29.24 -23.82
N GLN A 11 -1.76 -29.49 -24.81
CA GLN A 11 -1.13 -28.44 -25.62
C GLN A 11 -2.16 -27.78 -26.54
N LEU A 12 -3.02 -28.58 -27.18
CA LEU A 12 -4.11 -28.06 -28.01
C LEU A 12 -5.08 -27.20 -27.19
N GLN A 13 -5.44 -27.64 -25.98
CA GLN A 13 -6.23 -26.84 -25.04
C GLN A 13 -5.54 -25.51 -24.70
N ALA A 14 -4.23 -25.49 -24.48
CA ALA A 14 -3.51 -24.24 -24.21
C ALA A 14 -3.61 -23.23 -25.36
N PHE A 15 -3.62 -23.67 -26.62
CA PHE A 15 -3.81 -22.79 -27.77
C PHE A 15 -5.22 -22.22 -27.90
N SER A 16 -6.23 -22.87 -27.33
CA SER A 16 -7.62 -22.38 -27.34
C SER A 16 -7.88 -21.17 -26.45
N ILE A 17 -6.86 -20.71 -25.71
CA ILE A 17 -6.96 -19.53 -24.85
C ILE A 17 -7.10 -18.25 -25.67
N THR A 18 -6.49 -18.17 -26.86
CA THR A 18 -6.62 -17.01 -27.75
C THR A 18 -7.27 -17.43 -29.06
N ASP A 19 -8.12 -16.57 -29.64
CA ASP A 19 -8.64 -16.74 -31.01
C ASP A 19 -7.70 -16.11 -32.07
N ASP A 20 -6.62 -15.45 -31.65
CA ASP A 20 -5.62 -14.87 -32.56
C ASP A 20 -4.76 -15.97 -33.19
N GLN A 21 -5.14 -16.38 -34.39
CA GLN A 21 -4.44 -17.42 -35.15
C GLN A 21 -2.98 -17.03 -35.46
N ALA A 22 -2.68 -15.75 -35.72
CA ALA A 22 -1.30 -15.33 -35.99
C ALA A 22 -0.42 -15.49 -34.75
N ARG A 23 -0.96 -15.17 -33.57
CA ARG A 23 -0.28 -15.40 -32.29
C ARG A 23 -0.12 -16.89 -31.99
N GLN A 24 -1.15 -17.71 -32.25
CA GLN A 24 -1.06 -19.17 -32.10
C GLN A 24 0.06 -19.76 -32.99
N GLU A 25 0.13 -19.36 -34.25
CA GLU A 25 1.16 -19.81 -35.19
C GLU A 25 2.57 -19.39 -34.77
N GLN A 26 2.74 -18.13 -34.35
CA GLN A 26 4.01 -17.62 -33.83
C GLN A 26 4.50 -18.41 -32.60
N VAL A 27 3.60 -18.67 -31.65
CA VAL A 27 3.93 -19.45 -30.44
C VAL A 27 4.22 -20.91 -30.82
N TRP A 28 3.48 -21.50 -31.75
CA TRP A 28 3.75 -22.86 -32.23
C TRP A 28 5.11 -22.99 -32.95
N GLU A 29 5.52 -22.00 -33.76
CA GLU A 29 6.85 -21.99 -34.36
C GLU A 29 7.96 -22.02 -33.28
N THR A 30 7.76 -21.25 -32.21
CA THR A 30 8.69 -21.19 -31.08
C THR A 30 8.71 -22.51 -30.29
N VAL A 31 7.53 -23.04 -29.95
CA VAL A 31 7.38 -24.24 -29.12
C VAL A 31 7.80 -25.51 -29.87
N SER A 32 7.50 -25.61 -31.16
CA SER A 32 7.86 -26.79 -31.97
C SER A 32 9.38 -27.01 -32.04
N ARG A 33 10.16 -25.91 -32.02
CA ARG A 33 11.64 -25.91 -31.97
C ARG A 33 12.23 -26.07 -30.57
N SER A 34 11.42 -25.89 -29.52
CA SER A 34 11.82 -26.02 -28.11
C SER A 34 11.79 -27.48 -27.64
N GLN A 35 12.57 -27.80 -26.60
CA GLN A 35 12.44 -29.04 -25.83
C GLN A 35 11.31 -28.97 -24.79
N VAL A 36 10.96 -27.76 -24.34
CA VAL A 36 9.87 -27.45 -23.40
C VAL A 36 8.61 -27.20 -24.21
N LYS A 37 7.64 -28.10 -24.12
CA LYS A 37 6.38 -28.10 -24.88
C LYS A 37 5.16 -28.25 -23.98
N GLU A 38 5.33 -28.09 -22.68
CA GLU A 38 4.29 -28.25 -21.68
C GLU A 38 3.20 -27.18 -21.86
N ALA A 39 1.95 -27.56 -21.63
CA ALA A 39 0.79 -26.68 -21.79
C ALA A 39 0.95 -25.34 -21.02
N TYR A 40 1.50 -25.38 -19.80
CA TYR A 40 1.79 -24.18 -19.02
C TYR A 40 2.74 -23.20 -19.74
N TYR A 41 3.79 -23.71 -20.39
CA TYR A 41 4.75 -22.87 -21.12
C TYR A 41 4.11 -22.23 -22.35
N ILE A 42 3.27 -22.98 -23.07
CA ILE A 42 2.49 -22.47 -24.20
C ILE A 42 1.55 -21.34 -23.74
N ARG A 43 0.80 -21.55 -22.64
CA ARG A 43 -0.06 -20.51 -22.05
C ARG A 43 0.71 -19.24 -21.74
N ARG A 44 1.86 -19.37 -21.07
CA ARG A 44 2.72 -18.23 -20.73
C ARG A 44 3.17 -17.43 -21.96
N LEU A 45 3.53 -18.11 -23.06
CA LEU A 45 3.90 -17.43 -24.30
C LEU A 45 2.70 -16.73 -24.97
N LEU A 46 1.53 -17.35 -24.96
CA LEU A 46 0.32 -16.76 -25.53
C LEU A 46 -0.12 -15.50 -24.78
N THR A 47 0.09 -15.46 -23.46
CA THR A 47 -0.36 -14.36 -22.59
C THR A 47 0.77 -13.43 -22.14
N GLU A 48 1.96 -13.50 -22.75
CA GLU A 48 3.16 -12.76 -22.30
C GLU A 48 2.96 -11.24 -22.25
N THR A 49 2.17 -10.70 -23.17
CA THR A 49 1.86 -9.27 -23.26
C THR A 49 0.58 -8.87 -22.51
N ALA A 50 -0.14 -9.83 -21.95
CA ALA A 50 -1.43 -9.61 -21.32
C ALA A 50 -1.32 -9.60 -19.79
N VAL A 51 -2.21 -8.86 -19.12
CA VAL A 51 -2.22 -8.74 -17.66
C VAL A 51 -3.25 -9.70 -17.07
N ARG A 52 -2.88 -10.47 -16.05
CA ARG A 52 -3.86 -11.36 -15.39
C ARG A 52 -4.96 -10.55 -14.70
N ALA A 53 -6.18 -11.07 -14.69
CA ALA A 53 -7.30 -10.50 -13.96
C ALA A 53 -7.04 -10.36 -12.44
N THR A 54 -6.13 -11.18 -11.89
CA THR A 54 -5.68 -11.12 -10.49
C THR A 54 -4.57 -10.11 -10.22
N ASP A 55 -4.05 -9.42 -11.25
CA ASP A 55 -3.12 -8.30 -11.04
C ASP A 55 -3.82 -7.21 -10.25
N ARG A 56 -3.13 -6.63 -9.25
CA ARG A 56 -3.70 -5.57 -8.39
C ARG A 56 -4.33 -4.42 -9.17
N ARG A 57 -3.79 -4.10 -10.36
CA ARG A 57 -4.34 -3.05 -11.24
C ARG A 57 -5.69 -3.45 -11.83
N ALA A 58 -5.81 -4.70 -12.28
CA ALA A 58 -7.05 -5.25 -12.84
C ALA A 58 -8.12 -5.36 -11.76
N VAL A 59 -7.76 -5.80 -10.56
CA VAL A 59 -8.66 -5.84 -9.39
C VAL A 59 -9.10 -4.43 -9.00
N TYR A 60 -8.18 -3.47 -8.94
CA TYR A 60 -8.48 -2.09 -8.58
C TYR A 60 -9.42 -1.40 -9.59
N VAL A 61 -9.19 -1.56 -10.89
CA VAL A 61 -10.05 -0.98 -11.94
C VAL A 61 -11.39 -1.73 -12.01
N GLY A 62 -11.35 -3.05 -11.91
CA GLY A 62 -12.48 -3.94 -12.17
C GLY A 62 -12.55 -4.37 -13.64
N ILE A 63 -12.93 -5.62 -13.88
CA ILE A 63 -13.02 -6.21 -15.23
C ILE A 63 -14.10 -5.52 -16.05
N GLU A 64 -15.23 -5.22 -15.44
CA GLU A 64 -16.38 -4.59 -16.07
C GLU A 64 -16.04 -3.17 -16.55
N ALA A 65 -15.27 -2.42 -15.74
CA ALA A 65 -14.83 -1.08 -16.10
C ALA A 65 -13.82 -1.11 -17.26
N TYR A 66 -12.93 -2.10 -17.27
CA TYR A 66 -11.99 -2.33 -18.36
C TYR A 66 -12.69 -2.68 -19.68
N GLU A 67 -13.64 -3.64 -19.65
CA GLU A 67 -14.45 -4.01 -20.82
C GLU A 67 -15.31 -2.82 -21.31
N ALA A 68 -15.90 -2.04 -20.39
CA ALA A 68 -16.67 -0.84 -20.73
C ALA A 68 -15.84 0.25 -21.43
N ALA A 69 -14.54 0.31 -21.16
CA ALA A 69 -13.60 1.18 -21.83
C ALA A 69 -13.11 0.62 -23.20
N GLY A 70 -13.65 -0.51 -23.64
CA GLY A 70 -13.28 -1.18 -24.89
C GLY A 70 -12.14 -2.19 -24.75
N GLY A 71 -11.74 -2.52 -23.51
CA GLY A 71 -10.72 -3.52 -23.23
C GLY A 71 -11.21 -4.93 -23.56
N VAL A 72 -10.29 -5.77 -24.03
CA VAL A 72 -10.58 -7.18 -24.37
C VAL A 72 -10.01 -8.09 -23.29
N VAL A 73 -10.87 -8.93 -22.73
CA VAL A 73 -10.51 -9.92 -21.73
C VAL A 73 -10.61 -11.31 -22.35
N MET A 74 -9.45 -11.94 -22.45
CA MET A 74 -9.31 -13.32 -22.86
C MET A 74 -9.66 -14.23 -21.68
N ARG A 75 -10.51 -15.23 -21.85
CA ARG A 75 -10.90 -16.17 -20.78
C ARG A 75 -10.55 -17.59 -21.20
N ASP A 76 -9.80 -18.33 -20.37
CA ASP A 76 -9.58 -19.75 -20.61
C ASP A 76 -10.88 -20.52 -20.34
N LEU A 77 -11.40 -21.18 -21.37
CA LEU A 77 -12.63 -21.99 -21.27
C LEU A 77 -12.48 -23.22 -20.37
N PHE A 78 -11.24 -23.59 -20.01
CA PHE A 78 -10.92 -24.76 -19.20
C PHE A 78 -10.47 -24.42 -17.77
N GLU A 79 -10.29 -23.15 -17.40
CA GLU A 79 -10.05 -22.73 -16.01
C GLU A 79 -11.36 -22.27 -15.34
N GLN A 80 -11.69 -22.83 -14.17
CA GLN A 80 -12.93 -22.52 -13.44
C GLN A 80 -12.89 -21.17 -12.71
N ASP A 81 -11.70 -20.63 -12.42
CA ASP A 81 -11.53 -19.51 -11.49
C ASP A 81 -11.51 -18.12 -12.15
N GLN A 82 -12.15 -17.95 -13.30
CA GLN A 82 -12.16 -16.67 -14.04
C GLN A 82 -10.75 -16.11 -14.27
N GLY A 83 -9.81 -16.99 -14.62
CA GLY A 83 -8.40 -16.68 -14.91
C GLY A 83 -8.22 -15.89 -16.20
N GLY A 84 -8.88 -14.74 -16.33
CA GLY A 84 -8.85 -13.93 -17.54
C GLY A 84 -7.53 -13.17 -17.71
N TRP A 85 -7.21 -12.80 -18.95
CA TRP A 85 -6.09 -11.94 -19.29
C TRP A 85 -6.58 -10.73 -20.07
N LEU A 86 -6.27 -9.54 -19.54
CA LEU A 86 -6.53 -8.25 -20.16
C LEU A 86 -5.47 -8.02 -21.24
N GLN A 87 -5.91 -7.92 -22.50
CA GLN A 87 -5.00 -7.91 -23.65
C GLN A 87 -4.31 -6.57 -23.89
N ASP A 88 -4.85 -5.48 -23.36
CA ASP A 88 -4.30 -4.13 -23.49
C ASP A 88 -3.83 -3.61 -22.12
N PRO A 89 -2.55 -3.77 -21.78
CA PRO A 89 -1.96 -3.24 -20.56
C PRO A 89 -1.93 -1.71 -20.51
N ALA A 90 -1.85 -1.04 -21.67
CA ALA A 90 -1.77 0.42 -21.73
C ALA A 90 -3.12 1.05 -21.40
N LEU A 91 -4.21 0.47 -21.91
CA LEU A 91 -5.57 0.84 -21.50
C LEU A 91 -5.77 0.62 -20.00
N LEU A 92 -5.32 -0.53 -19.46
CA LEU A 92 -5.41 -0.80 -18.03
C LEU A 92 -4.66 0.25 -17.20
N GLU A 93 -3.43 0.59 -17.59
CA GLU A 93 -2.62 1.61 -16.93
C GLU A 93 -3.30 2.99 -16.97
N GLN A 94 -3.87 3.38 -18.12
CA GLN A 94 -4.64 4.61 -18.24
C GLN A 94 -5.82 4.64 -17.26
N LEU A 95 -6.62 3.57 -17.21
CA LEU A 95 -7.78 3.47 -16.31
C LEU A 95 -7.38 3.50 -14.83
N VAL A 96 -6.25 2.90 -14.46
CA VAL A 96 -5.71 2.99 -13.09
C VAL A 96 -5.40 4.44 -12.74
N PHE A 97 -4.71 5.18 -13.61
CA PHE A 97 -4.38 6.58 -13.35
C PHE A 97 -5.61 7.48 -13.30
N GLU A 98 -6.58 7.26 -14.18
CA GLU A 98 -7.85 7.99 -14.16
C GLU A 98 -8.63 7.73 -12.87
N LYS A 99 -8.74 6.47 -12.46
CA LYS A 99 -9.42 6.08 -11.21
C LYS A 99 -8.72 6.65 -9.98
N LEU A 100 -7.39 6.54 -9.91
CA LEU A 100 -6.60 7.13 -8.82
C LEU A 100 -6.81 8.64 -8.73
N LYS A 101 -6.87 9.35 -9.86
CA LYS A 101 -7.13 10.80 -9.86
C LYS A 101 -8.51 11.13 -9.29
N VAL A 102 -9.54 10.35 -9.65
CA VAL A 102 -10.90 10.53 -9.11
C VAL A 102 -10.94 10.23 -7.61
N ASP A 103 -10.30 9.15 -7.18
CA ASP A 103 -10.23 8.77 -5.76
C ASP A 103 -9.45 9.81 -4.94
N ALA A 104 -8.38 10.39 -5.49
CA ALA A 104 -7.60 11.44 -4.85
C ALA A 104 -8.43 12.70 -4.60
N GLU A 105 -9.14 13.20 -5.61
CA GLU A 105 -10.00 14.38 -5.48
C GLU A 105 -11.20 14.10 -4.58
N THR A 106 -11.75 12.88 -4.61
CA THR A 106 -12.83 12.45 -3.72
C THR A 106 -12.37 12.44 -2.27
N LEU A 107 -11.20 11.86 -1.97
CA LEU A 107 -10.61 11.84 -0.64
C LEU A 107 -10.32 13.27 -0.16
N LYS A 108 -9.70 14.09 -1.02
CA LYS A 108 -9.37 15.48 -0.74
C LYS A 108 -10.61 16.29 -0.35
N THR A 109 -11.69 16.17 -1.13
CA THR A 109 -12.94 16.93 -0.89
C THR A 109 -13.70 16.41 0.32
N ARG A 110 -13.78 15.08 0.49
CA ARG A 110 -14.52 14.44 1.59
C ARG A 110 -13.89 14.72 2.94
N GLU A 111 -12.56 14.66 3.02
CA GLU A 111 -11.83 14.79 4.29
C GLU A 111 -11.23 16.18 4.50
N GLY A 112 -11.16 17.03 3.47
CA GLY A 112 -10.70 18.42 3.58
C GLY A 112 -9.19 18.62 3.49
N TRP A 113 -8.44 17.60 3.04
CA TRP A 113 -6.99 17.65 2.92
C TRP A 113 -6.51 18.78 2.00
N LYS A 114 -5.39 19.41 2.35
CA LYS A 114 -4.74 20.42 1.50
C LYS A 114 -4.26 19.82 0.19
N TRP A 115 -3.67 18.63 0.25
CA TRP A 115 -3.16 17.90 -0.89
C TRP A 115 -3.43 16.42 -0.74
N VAL A 116 -3.60 15.74 -1.87
CA VAL A 116 -3.61 14.28 -1.95
C VAL A 116 -2.70 13.90 -3.11
N GLU A 117 -1.77 13.00 -2.87
CA GLU A 117 -0.85 12.52 -3.88
C GLU A 117 -1.16 11.06 -4.21
N ALA A 118 -1.30 10.77 -5.50
CA ALA A 118 -1.75 9.48 -6.00
C ALA A 118 -0.70 8.85 -6.91
N ALA A 119 -0.36 7.61 -6.63
CA ALA A 119 0.53 6.81 -7.46
C ALA A 119 0.16 5.33 -7.34
N LEU A 120 0.55 4.51 -8.32
CA LEU A 120 0.35 3.06 -8.20
C LEU A 120 1.10 2.50 -6.97
N ASP A 121 2.31 3.02 -6.74
CA ASP A 121 3.16 2.69 -5.62
C ASP A 121 4.09 3.87 -5.32
N PHE A 122 4.61 3.93 -4.09
CA PHE A 122 5.56 4.96 -3.69
C PHE A 122 6.92 4.34 -3.33
N PRO A 123 8.04 4.97 -3.74
CA PRO A 123 9.36 4.55 -3.31
C PRO A 123 9.51 4.54 -1.78
N TYR A 124 10.44 3.74 -1.30
CA TYR A 124 10.83 3.75 0.09
C TYR A 124 11.28 5.18 0.50
N GLY A 125 10.76 5.67 1.62
CA GLY A 125 11.07 7.02 2.12
C GLY A 125 10.35 8.17 1.43
N HIS A 126 9.28 7.93 0.65
CA HIS A 126 8.48 9.03 0.07
C HIS A 126 7.88 9.99 1.12
N THR A 127 7.76 9.54 2.37
CA THR A 127 7.31 10.36 3.50
C THR A 127 8.46 11.05 4.25
N SER A 128 9.71 10.85 3.85
CA SER A 128 10.87 11.44 4.51
C SER A 128 10.83 12.97 4.42
N GLY A 129 10.99 13.63 5.56
CA GLY A 129 10.91 15.09 5.67
C GLY A 129 9.49 15.62 5.88
N LEU A 130 8.45 14.78 5.88
CA LEU A 130 7.09 15.18 6.23
C LEU A 130 6.85 15.00 7.73
N ARG A 131 6.14 15.94 8.36
CA ARG A 131 5.67 15.75 9.74
C ARG A 131 4.42 14.87 9.73
N ARG A 132 4.44 13.81 10.53
CA ARG A 132 3.29 12.93 10.75
C ARG A 132 2.40 13.49 11.87
N PHE A 133 1.09 13.38 11.70
CA PHE A 133 0.12 13.51 12.79
C PHE A 133 -0.95 12.43 12.65
N TYR A 134 -1.65 12.17 13.75
CA TYR A 134 -2.64 11.11 13.84
C TYR A 134 -3.98 11.70 14.23
N GLY A 135 -5.06 11.10 13.73
CA GLY A 135 -6.38 11.36 14.27
C GLY A 135 -6.53 10.72 15.64
N GLU A 136 -7.58 11.12 16.35
CA GLU A 136 -7.98 10.50 17.60
C GLU A 136 -9.30 9.75 17.38
N PRO A 137 -9.51 8.57 18.01
CA PRO A 137 -10.79 7.88 17.92
C PRO A 137 -11.92 8.82 18.35
N ARG A 138 -12.97 8.93 17.54
CA ARG A 138 -14.13 9.78 17.85
C ARG A 138 -14.61 9.48 19.27
N GLU A 139 -14.88 10.53 20.04
CA GLU A 139 -15.47 10.35 21.36
C GLU A 139 -16.82 9.62 21.26
N MET A 140 -17.02 8.65 22.15
CA MET A 140 -18.32 8.00 22.31
C MET A 140 -19.33 9.04 22.80
N SER A 141 -20.48 9.10 22.14
CA SER A 141 -21.62 9.84 22.64
C SER A 141 -22.12 9.25 23.97
N GLY A 142 -22.94 10.01 24.69
CA GLY A 142 -23.53 9.54 25.96
C GLY A 142 -24.32 8.24 25.79
N ASP A 143 -25.09 8.12 24.71
CA ASP A 143 -25.88 6.94 24.41
C ASP A 143 -25.03 5.73 24.05
N GLU A 144 -23.97 5.93 23.24
CA GLU A 144 -23.02 4.86 22.89
C GLU A 144 -22.28 4.36 24.12
N ARG A 145 -21.87 5.27 25.01
CA ARG A 145 -21.22 4.92 26.28
C ARG A 145 -22.15 4.13 27.19
N ALA A 146 -23.39 4.60 27.37
CA ALA A 146 -24.37 3.88 28.17
C ALA A 146 -24.66 2.47 27.63
N ARG A 147 -24.73 2.33 26.30
CA ARG A 147 -24.87 1.03 25.64
C ARG A 147 -23.64 0.14 25.85
N HIS A 148 -22.45 0.70 25.67
CA HIS A 148 -21.19 -0.01 25.92
C HIS A 148 -21.14 -0.53 27.36
N ASP A 149 -21.43 0.32 28.35
CA ASP A 149 -21.40 -0.04 29.76
C ASP A 149 -22.45 -1.11 30.10
N ALA A 150 -23.63 -1.05 29.48
CA ALA A 150 -24.67 -2.08 29.64
C ALA A 150 -24.24 -3.44 29.08
N ILE A 151 -23.70 -3.47 27.85
CA ILE A 151 -23.21 -4.69 27.20
C ILE A 151 -22.04 -5.26 28.00
N LYS A 152 -21.12 -4.41 28.46
CA LYS A 152 -19.98 -4.83 29.28
C LYS A 152 -20.44 -5.42 30.61
N ALA A 153 -21.41 -4.82 31.28
CA ALA A 153 -21.95 -5.36 32.52
C ALA A 153 -22.71 -6.70 32.32
N GLU A 154 -23.31 -6.92 31.14
CA GLU A 154 -23.87 -8.22 30.78
C GLU A 154 -22.78 -9.25 30.50
N TYR A 155 -21.77 -8.89 29.71
CA TYR A 155 -20.62 -9.73 29.40
C TYR A 155 -19.90 -10.16 30.69
N ASP A 156 -19.51 -9.22 31.54
CA ASP A 156 -18.73 -9.50 32.76
C ASP A 156 -19.50 -10.41 33.73
N ARG A 157 -20.83 -10.26 33.79
CA ARG A 157 -21.68 -11.12 34.61
C ARG A 157 -21.76 -12.53 34.05
N LEU A 158 -22.01 -12.63 32.74
CA LEU A 158 -22.14 -13.92 32.06
C LEU A 158 -20.81 -14.68 32.06
N ASP A 159 -19.70 -13.97 31.90
CA ASP A 159 -18.33 -14.54 31.95
C ASP A 159 -18.02 -15.09 33.35
N ALA A 160 -18.39 -14.35 34.40
CA ALA A 160 -18.24 -14.83 35.78
C ALA A 160 -19.12 -16.06 36.07
N GLU A 161 -20.38 -16.03 35.65
CA GLU A 161 -21.29 -17.18 35.76
C GLU A 161 -20.76 -18.41 34.99
N TYR A 162 -20.19 -18.17 33.81
CA TYR A 162 -19.61 -19.22 32.97
C TYR A 162 -18.34 -19.82 33.59
N ALA A 163 -17.48 -18.99 34.19
CA ALA A 163 -16.26 -19.44 34.85
C ALA A 163 -16.53 -20.29 36.11
N GLU A 164 -17.65 -20.07 36.79
CA GLU A 164 -18.08 -20.84 37.95
C GLU A 164 -18.92 -22.09 37.59
N ALA A 165 -19.32 -22.24 36.32
CA ALA A 165 -20.15 -23.34 35.87
C ALA A 165 -19.37 -24.68 35.85
N GLU A 166 -19.99 -25.74 36.38
CA GLU A 166 -19.42 -27.10 36.32
C GLU A 166 -19.60 -27.74 34.93
N GLU A 167 -20.56 -27.26 34.14
CA GLU A 167 -20.87 -27.72 32.78
C GLU A 167 -20.81 -26.55 31.80
N TYR A 168 -20.03 -26.71 30.74
CA TYR A 168 -19.90 -25.75 29.65
C TYR A 168 -21.13 -25.80 28.74
N SER A 169 -21.63 -24.62 28.34
CA SER A 169 -22.82 -24.43 27.53
C SER A 169 -22.46 -23.65 26.27
N GLU A 170 -22.65 -24.28 25.10
CA GLU A 170 -22.44 -23.65 23.79
C GLU A 170 -23.31 -22.39 23.61
N GLU A 171 -24.49 -22.33 24.23
CA GLU A 171 -25.36 -21.15 24.20
C GLU A 171 -24.72 -19.97 24.94
N THR A 172 -24.09 -20.23 26.10
CA THR A 172 -23.41 -19.20 26.88
C THR A 172 -22.14 -18.72 26.18
N GLU A 173 -21.36 -19.63 25.57
CA GLU A 173 -20.20 -19.26 24.74
C GLU A 173 -20.60 -18.39 23.57
N SER A 174 -21.61 -18.80 22.80
CA SER A 174 -22.12 -18.01 21.67
C SER A 174 -22.59 -16.63 22.12
N ARG A 175 -23.21 -16.53 23.31
CA ARG A 175 -23.67 -15.25 23.83
C ARG A 175 -22.51 -14.35 24.27
N LEU A 176 -21.46 -14.90 24.87
CA LEU A 176 -20.24 -14.17 25.19
C LEU A 176 -19.56 -13.65 23.92
N ASP A 177 -19.46 -14.48 22.88
CA ASP A 177 -18.90 -14.08 21.58
C ASP A 177 -19.70 -12.95 20.91
N GLU A 178 -21.03 -13.02 20.95
CA GLU A 178 -21.92 -11.96 20.46
C GLU A 178 -21.69 -10.63 21.21
N LEU A 179 -21.64 -10.69 22.54
CA LEU A 179 -21.45 -9.52 23.39
C LEU A 179 -20.04 -8.93 23.20
N GLY A 180 -19.01 -9.77 23.09
CA GLY A 180 -17.64 -9.38 22.76
C GLY A 180 -17.58 -8.67 21.41
N SER A 181 -18.15 -9.27 20.37
CA SER A 181 -18.24 -8.66 19.03
C SER A 181 -18.97 -7.31 19.03
N ALA A 182 -20.01 -7.19 19.85
CA ALA A 182 -20.74 -5.92 20.01
C ALA A 182 -19.92 -4.85 20.73
N LEU A 183 -19.10 -5.22 21.72
CA LEU A 183 -18.16 -4.31 22.38
C LEU A 183 -17.06 -3.87 21.41
N ASP A 184 -16.49 -4.79 20.64
CA ASP A 184 -15.48 -4.47 19.63
C ASP A 184 -16.01 -3.50 18.58
N ALA A 185 -17.23 -3.73 18.07
CA ALA A 185 -17.88 -2.83 17.12
C ALA A 185 -18.14 -1.42 17.69
N LEU A 186 -18.39 -1.29 19.01
CA LEU A 186 -18.52 0.02 19.66
C LEU A 186 -17.16 0.70 19.88
N ASN A 187 -16.10 -0.08 20.05
CA ASN A 187 -14.74 0.41 20.25
C ASN A 187 -14.04 0.81 18.95
N GLU A 188 -14.37 0.14 17.84
CA GLU A 188 -13.88 0.41 16.48
C GLU A 188 -14.52 1.70 15.92
N ARG A 189 -14.03 2.82 16.44
CA ARG A 189 -14.56 4.16 16.14
C ARG A 189 -13.73 4.83 15.06
N PRO A 190 -14.37 5.61 14.16
CA PRO A 190 -13.64 6.36 13.16
C PRO A 190 -12.70 7.36 13.83
N TYR A 191 -11.49 7.48 13.29
CA TYR A 191 -10.54 8.50 13.72
C TYR A 191 -10.95 9.86 13.17
N VAL A 192 -10.90 10.88 14.02
CA VAL A 192 -11.16 12.28 13.69
C VAL A 192 -9.85 13.03 13.79
N TYR A 193 -9.53 13.81 12.76
CA TYR A 193 -8.35 14.65 12.73
C TYR A 193 -8.69 16.07 13.19
N ASP A 194 -7.73 16.76 13.81
CA ASP A 194 -7.84 18.18 14.09
C ASP A 194 -8.07 18.95 12.76
N PRO A 195 -9.18 19.69 12.60
CA PRO A 195 -9.46 20.45 11.39
C PRO A 195 -8.32 21.42 10.99
N ALA A 196 -7.60 21.97 11.96
CA ALA A 196 -6.45 22.84 11.70
C ALA A 196 -5.26 22.08 11.10
N GLU A 197 -5.05 20.82 11.50
CA GLU A 197 -4.05 19.94 10.91
C GLU A 197 -4.50 19.44 9.52
N VAL A 198 -5.78 19.08 9.35
CA VAL A 198 -6.34 18.65 8.05
C VAL A 198 -6.17 19.74 6.98
N ALA A 199 -6.45 21.00 7.33
CA ALA A 199 -6.36 22.13 6.40
C ALA A 199 -4.93 22.40 5.87
N ARG A 200 -3.89 21.87 6.53
CA ARG A 200 -2.48 21.94 6.10
C ARG A 200 -1.89 20.59 5.70
N GLY A 201 -2.50 19.51 6.15
CA GLY A 201 -2.05 18.16 5.94
C GLY A 201 -2.51 17.58 4.61
N GLY A 202 -2.01 16.40 4.31
CA GLY A 202 -2.40 15.63 3.16
C GLY A 202 -2.27 14.13 3.38
N ALA A 203 -2.60 13.43 2.31
CA ALA A 203 -2.65 11.98 2.26
C ALA A 203 -2.00 11.44 0.99
N PHE A 204 -1.42 10.25 1.09
CA PHE A 204 -1.01 9.47 -0.08
C PHE A 204 -2.06 8.42 -0.38
N ILE A 205 -2.35 8.19 -1.64
CA ILE A 205 -3.18 7.06 -2.09
C ILE A 205 -2.40 6.18 -3.05
N SER A 206 -2.50 4.87 -2.84
CA SER A 206 -1.87 3.86 -3.68
C SER A 206 -2.71 2.60 -3.81
N VAL A 207 -2.26 1.67 -4.65
CA VAL A 207 -2.95 0.38 -4.84
C VAL A 207 -2.21 -0.70 -4.06
N GLY A 208 -2.91 -1.30 -3.09
CA GLY A 208 -2.44 -2.42 -2.29
C GLY A 208 -2.10 -3.65 -3.14
N ALA A 209 -1.37 -4.60 -2.55
CA ALA A 209 -1.02 -5.84 -3.24
C ALA A 209 -2.25 -6.70 -3.59
N ASP A 210 -3.35 -6.51 -2.86
CA ASP A 210 -4.67 -7.11 -3.07
C ASP A 210 -5.55 -6.34 -4.06
N GLY A 211 -5.06 -5.23 -4.62
CA GLY A 211 -5.83 -4.36 -5.51
C GLY A 211 -6.80 -3.41 -4.81
N GLN A 212 -6.79 -3.35 -3.47
CA GLN A 212 -7.59 -2.39 -2.72
C GLN A 212 -6.90 -1.02 -2.65
N LEU A 213 -7.70 0.05 -2.54
CA LEU A 213 -7.17 1.39 -2.35
C LEU A 213 -6.54 1.51 -0.96
N LYS A 214 -5.25 1.83 -0.91
CA LYS A 214 -4.52 2.11 0.32
C LYS A 214 -4.43 3.62 0.51
N VAL A 215 -4.80 4.10 1.69
CA VAL A 215 -4.74 5.52 2.06
C VAL A 215 -3.82 5.71 3.25
N GLU A 216 -2.84 6.59 3.11
CA GLU A 216 -1.94 7.01 4.18
C GLU A 216 -2.14 8.50 4.47
N SER A 217 -3.04 8.82 5.39
CA SER A 217 -3.43 10.20 5.75
C SER A 217 -2.67 10.72 6.97
N GLY A 218 -2.44 12.04 7.04
CA GLY A 218 -1.87 12.69 8.22
C GLY A 218 -0.42 13.14 8.05
N PHE A 219 -0.09 13.76 6.92
CA PHE A 219 1.25 14.29 6.64
C PHE A 219 1.21 15.79 6.39
N VAL A 220 2.14 16.55 6.97
CA VAL A 220 2.33 17.99 6.67
C VAL A 220 3.66 18.15 5.94
N ARG A 221 3.62 18.86 4.80
CA ARG A 221 4.83 19.22 4.06
C ARG A 221 5.55 20.38 4.77
N PRO A 222 6.89 20.46 4.72
CA PRO A 222 7.64 21.54 5.37
C PRO A 222 7.16 22.95 5.02
N GLU A 223 6.74 23.17 3.76
CA GLU A 223 6.18 24.43 3.28
C GLU A 223 4.80 24.78 3.86
N ASP A 224 4.10 23.80 4.44
CA ASP A 224 2.76 23.92 5.00
C ASP A 224 2.75 24.01 6.54
N GLU A 225 3.93 24.00 7.17
CA GLU A 225 4.05 24.20 8.60
C GLU A 225 3.67 25.64 9.00
N PRO A 226 3.05 25.84 10.18
CA PRO A 226 2.74 27.18 10.64
C PRO A 226 4.04 27.96 10.80
N VAL A 227 4.10 29.14 10.18
CA VAL A 227 5.19 30.09 10.42
C VAL A 227 5.14 30.42 11.91
N ARG A 228 6.19 30.02 12.65
CA ARG A 228 6.35 30.45 14.04
C ARG A 228 6.52 31.97 14.02
N SER A 229 5.45 32.70 14.35
CA SER A 229 5.59 34.10 14.72
C SER A 229 6.45 34.12 15.98
N ASN A 230 7.70 34.58 15.86
CA ASN A 230 8.46 35.05 17.01
C ASN A 230 7.78 36.32 17.55
N GLU A 231 6.61 36.17 18.15
CA GLU A 231 5.93 37.20 18.94
C GLU A 231 5.73 36.66 20.35
N ALA A 232 6.85 36.41 21.03
CA ALA A 232 6.92 36.35 22.48
C ALA A 232 8.39 36.53 22.93
N GLY A 233 8.71 37.73 23.41
CA GLY A 233 9.74 37.92 24.43
C GLY A 233 11.08 38.51 24.00
N ASP A 234 11.07 39.70 23.37
CA ASP A 234 12.16 40.66 23.57
C ASP A 234 12.03 41.21 25.00
N GLU A 235 12.47 40.45 26.00
CA GLU A 235 12.76 40.97 27.34
C GLU A 235 14.27 40.99 27.53
N ALA A 236 14.81 42.18 27.24
CA ALA A 236 16.14 42.58 27.65
C ALA A 236 16.29 42.48 29.17
N TYR A 237 17.09 41.53 29.65
CA TYR A 237 17.77 41.66 30.93
C TYR A 237 19.21 42.06 30.66
N ALA A 238 19.47 43.36 30.76
CA ALA A 238 20.80 43.92 30.92
C ALA A 238 21.04 44.18 32.41
N GLU A 239 22.04 43.51 32.98
CA GLU A 239 22.90 43.84 34.14
C GLU A 239 23.55 42.52 34.61
N ASP A 240 24.83 42.38 34.94
CA ASP A 240 25.97 43.29 35.08
C ASP A 240 27.26 42.44 35.06
N ARG A 241 28.39 43.13 34.88
CA ARG A 241 29.77 42.70 34.62
C ARG A 241 30.43 41.75 35.62
N GLY A 242 31.38 41.00 35.05
CA GLY A 242 32.67 40.56 35.61
C GLY A 242 33.30 39.58 34.61
N ASP A 243 34.04 40.03 33.59
CA ASP A 243 35.53 40.12 33.60
C ASP A 243 36.14 38.84 34.22
N ASP A 244 36.87 37.97 33.51
CA ASP A 244 38.10 38.25 32.78
C ASP A 244 38.39 37.16 31.72
N GLY A 245 39.15 37.54 30.67
CA GLY A 245 40.13 36.61 30.08
C GLY A 245 39.96 36.15 28.63
N HIS A 246 40.14 37.08 27.67
CA HIS A 246 41.09 37.00 26.54
C HIS A 246 41.52 35.56 26.09
N VAL A 247 41.38 35.11 24.83
CA VAL A 247 42.11 35.61 23.65
C VAL A 247 41.47 35.11 22.33
N ALA A 248 41.23 36.07 21.44
CA ALA A 248 40.99 35.97 20.00
C ALA A 248 41.88 34.92 19.28
N THR A 249 41.44 34.31 18.19
CA THR A 249 41.61 34.86 16.82
C THR A 249 40.97 33.85 15.86
N ALA A 250 39.92 34.24 15.13
CA ALA A 250 39.96 34.89 13.81
C ALA A 250 40.27 33.91 12.66
N GLY A 251 39.32 33.76 11.72
CA GLY A 251 39.54 33.02 10.49
C GLY A 251 38.29 32.83 9.65
N ASN A 252 37.89 33.87 8.94
CA ASN A 252 36.92 33.90 7.83
C ASN A 252 36.99 32.68 6.88
N GLY A 253 35.88 32.35 6.22
CA GLY A 253 35.96 31.61 4.94
C GLY A 253 34.62 31.17 4.36
N VAL A 254 34.12 31.94 3.39
CA VAL A 254 32.93 31.69 2.56
C VAL A 254 33.28 30.80 1.35
N SER A 255 32.26 30.08 0.85
CA SER A 255 32.04 29.61 -0.54
C SER A 255 32.59 28.27 -1.07
N ALA A 256 31.62 27.42 -1.41
CA ALA A 256 31.25 26.99 -2.78
C ALA A 256 32.16 26.07 -3.63
N ASN A 257 31.55 24.91 -3.95
CA ASN A 257 31.52 24.18 -5.23
C ASN A 257 32.80 23.53 -5.80
N GLY A 258 32.74 22.21 -6.06
CA GLY A 258 33.73 21.54 -6.91
C GLY A 258 33.58 20.02 -6.99
N LYS A 259 32.85 19.54 -8.00
CA LYS A 259 32.67 18.13 -8.37
C LYS A 259 33.94 17.58 -9.08
N GLN A 260 34.37 16.34 -8.79
CA GLN A 260 34.51 15.21 -9.74
C GLN A 260 35.51 14.10 -9.31
N VAL A 261 34.95 12.89 -9.17
CA VAL A 261 35.37 11.52 -9.56
C VAL A 261 36.81 11.16 -10.01
N SER A 262 37.35 10.13 -9.32
CA SER A 262 38.00 8.86 -9.79
C SER A 262 39.41 8.87 -10.42
N PRO A 263 40.14 7.72 -10.56
CA PRO A 263 40.01 6.34 -9.99
C PRO A 263 41.38 5.67 -9.57
N GLU A 264 41.34 4.35 -9.32
CA GLU A 264 42.44 3.33 -9.28
C GLU A 264 43.32 3.36 -8.01
N GLY A 265 43.60 2.27 -7.29
CA GLY A 265 43.52 0.84 -7.55
C GLY A 265 44.85 0.25 -7.09
N GLU A 266 44.87 -0.64 -6.09
CA GLU A 266 45.89 -1.67 -5.87
C GLU A 266 45.45 -2.60 -4.71
N GLU A 267 45.40 -3.89 -5.04
CA GLU A 267 45.22 -5.07 -4.17
C GLU A 267 46.54 -5.30 -3.37
N GLU A 268 46.53 -5.86 -2.16
CA GLU A 268 46.78 -7.28 -1.85
C GLU A 268 46.54 -7.43 -0.32
N ASP A 269 45.64 -8.30 0.12
CA ASP A 269 45.87 -9.67 0.60
C ASP A 269 46.84 -9.79 1.80
N ASP A 270 46.31 -10.35 2.89
CA ASP A 270 46.81 -11.56 3.56
C ASP A 270 46.60 -11.52 5.09
N GLY A 271 46.26 -12.68 5.66
CA GLY A 271 46.56 -12.98 7.07
C GLY A 271 45.39 -13.12 8.05
N VAL A 272 44.75 -14.28 8.01
CA VAL A 272 43.97 -14.93 9.09
C VAL A 272 44.65 -14.77 10.46
N ARG A 273 43.92 -14.33 11.49
CA ARG A 273 44.39 -14.33 12.90
C ARG A 273 43.81 -15.54 13.66
N PRO A 274 44.62 -16.30 14.42
CA PRO A 274 44.13 -17.43 15.22
C PRO A 274 43.62 -16.97 16.60
N LEU A 275 42.71 -17.78 17.16
CA LEU A 275 42.08 -17.65 18.48
C LEU A 275 43.04 -18.07 19.63
N PRO A 276 42.96 -17.46 20.83
CA PRO A 276 43.66 -17.91 22.02
C PRO A 276 42.78 -18.79 22.94
N ASP A 277 43.46 -19.60 23.76
CA ASP A 277 43.00 -20.71 24.64
C ASP A 277 41.76 -20.46 25.53
#